data_AF-A0A943BU98-F1
#
_entry.id   AF-A0A943BU98-F1
#
_cell.length_a   1.000
_cell.length_b   1.000
_cell.length_c   1.000
_cell.angle_alpha   90.00
_cell.angle_beta   90.00
_cell.angle_gamma   90.00
#
_symmetry.space_group_name_H-M   'P 1'
#
loop_
_entity.id
_entity.type
_entity.pdbx_description
1 polymer ?
#
loop_
_entity_poly.entity_id
_entity_poly.type
_entity_poly.pdbx_seq_one_letter_code
_entity_poly.pdbx_strand_id
1 'polypeptide(L)'
;MDFAFFAVNFGYTRAQFNALTPREIAFLYKAYEDSFVSRSYQLYNACFTAFYNANRGKKRRALKLFRRAHGEAADKEKIKENLAAVEESNRNDGDWLGRLYRENGYLISKGGA
;
A
#
# COMPACT_ATOMS: atom_id res chain seq x y z
N MET A 1 26.54 16.38 -15.84
CA MET A 1 25.52 16.84 -14.85
C MET A 1 25.00 15.67 -14.03
N ASP A 2 24.79 14.50 -14.64
CA ASP A 2 24.09 13.36 -14.00
C ASP A 2 24.75 12.81 -12.73
N PHE A 3 26.07 12.57 -12.72
CA PHE A 3 26.73 12.02 -11.53
C PHE A 3 26.49 12.83 -10.24
N ALA A 4 26.50 14.18 -10.32
CA ALA A 4 26.29 15.03 -9.14
C ALA A 4 24.90 14.83 -8.52
N PHE A 5 23.87 14.65 -9.35
CA PHE A 5 22.53 14.33 -8.88
C PHE A 5 22.52 13.01 -8.11
N PHE A 6 23.18 11.97 -8.62
CA PHE A 6 23.22 10.67 -7.95
C PHE A 6 24.07 10.65 -6.68
N ALA A 7 25.19 11.37 -6.67
CA ALA A 7 26.03 11.53 -5.49
C ALA A 7 25.27 12.25 -4.36
N VAL A 8 24.55 13.32 -4.67
CA VAL A 8 23.82 14.12 -3.67
C VAL A 8 22.57 13.41 -3.17
N ASN A 9 21.76 12.83 -4.05
CA ASN A 9 20.45 12.30 -3.68
C ASN A 9 20.49 10.83 -3.22
N PHE A 10 21.50 10.06 -3.66
CA PHE A 10 21.59 8.63 -3.34
C PHE A 10 22.95 8.22 -2.75
N GLY A 11 23.93 9.12 -2.63
CA GLY A 11 25.24 8.81 -2.05
C GLY A 11 26.14 7.96 -2.96
N TYR A 12 25.89 7.94 -4.27
CA TYR A 12 26.64 7.09 -5.19
C TYR A 12 28.07 7.59 -5.36
N THR A 13 29.02 6.65 -5.33
CA THR A 13 30.38 6.89 -5.81
C THR A 13 30.40 6.94 -7.33
N ARG A 14 31.45 7.54 -7.91
CA ARG A 14 31.58 7.64 -9.37
C ARG A 14 31.63 6.27 -10.06
N ALA A 15 32.23 5.27 -9.41
CA ALA A 15 32.29 3.90 -9.92
C ALA A 15 30.89 3.26 -9.96
N GLN A 16 30.09 3.42 -8.89
CA GLN A 16 28.72 2.90 -8.83
C GLN A 16 27.82 3.54 -9.89
N PHE A 17 27.93 4.85 -10.11
CA PHE A 17 27.18 5.52 -11.17
C PHE A 17 27.55 5.00 -12.56
N ASN A 18 28.85 4.85 -12.85
CA ASN A 18 29.31 4.36 -14.15
C ASN A 18 28.96 2.88 -14.40
N ALA A 19 28.66 2.11 -13.35
CA ALA A 19 28.22 0.72 -13.47
C ALA A 19 26.73 0.60 -13.86
N LEU A 20 25.94 1.68 -13.75
CA LEU A 20 24.53 1.67 -14.11
C LEU A 20 24.34 1.67 -15.63
N THR A 21 23.36 0.90 -16.08
CA THR A 21 22.85 0.99 -17.45
C THR A 21 21.97 2.23 -17.63
N PRO A 22 21.82 2.75 -18.86
CA PRO A 22 20.91 3.86 -19.14
C PRO A 22 19.46 3.60 -18.68
N ARG A 23 19.03 2.34 -18.74
CA ARG A 23 17.69 1.92 -18.28
C ARG A 23 17.54 2.09 -16.76
N GLU A 24 18.52 1.66 -15.99
CA GLU A 24 18.51 1.79 -14.52
C GLU A 24 18.58 3.25 -14.10
N ILE A 25 19.39 4.07 -14.79
CA ILE A 25 19.44 5.51 -14.58
C ILE A 25 18.04 6.12 -14.76
N ALA A 26 17.35 5.79 -15.86
CA ALA A 26 15.98 6.27 -16.11
C ALA A 26 14.98 5.83 -15.04
N PHE A 27 15.05 4.58 -14.58
CA PHE A 27 14.21 4.09 -13.48
C PHE A 27 14.46 4.84 -12.17
N LEU A 28 15.72 5.12 -11.84
CA LEU A 28 16.07 5.87 -10.63
C LEU A 28 15.57 7.32 -10.69
N TYR A 29 15.70 7.99 -11.84
CA TYR A 29 15.09 9.30 -12.04
C TYR A 29 13.58 9.27 -11.83
N LYS A 30 12.90 8.32 -12.48
CA LYS A 30 11.46 8.18 -12.37
C LYS A 30 11.01 7.92 -10.93
N ALA A 31 11.70 7.01 -10.23
CA ALA A 31 11.42 6.70 -8.84
C ALA A 31 11.64 7.91 -7.92
N TYR A 32 12.69 8.71 -8.18
CA TYR A 32 12.93 9.94 -7.45
C TYR A 32 11.81 10.97 -7.66
N GLU A 33 11.43 11.23 -8.91
CA GLU A 33 10.34 12.15 -9.26
C GLU A 33 9.02 11.72 -8.60
N ASP A 34 8.66 10.44 -8.71
CA ASP A 34 7.44 9.90 -8.11
C ASP A 34 7.47 10.04 -6.58
N SER A 35 8.64 9.81 -5.96
CA SER A 35 8.82 10.00 -4.52
C SER A 35 8.69 11.46 -4.09
N PHE A 36 9.23 12.39 -4.89
CA PHE A 36 9.20 13.82 -4.62
C PHE A 36 7.77 14.36 -4.72
N VAL A 37 7.04 13.98 -5.76
CA VAL A 37 5.64 14.31 -5.95
C VAL A 37 4.81 13.74 -4.78
N SER A 38 5.00 12.46 -4.46
CA SER A 38 4.28 11.81 -3.35
C SER A 38 4.52 12.50 -2.01
N ARG A 39 5.78 12.81 -1.68
CA ARG A 39 6.14 13.54 -0.44
C ARG A 39 5.52 14.94 -0.40
N SER A 40 5.51 15.64 -1.53
CA SER A 40 4.89 16.98 -1.64
C SER A 40 3.38 16.92 -1.36
N TYR A 41 2.68 15.93 -1.92
CA TYR A 41 1.26 15.72 -1.64
C TYR A 41 1.00 15.28 -0.19
N GLN A 42 1.87 14.44 0.38
CA GLN A 42 1.77 14.04 1.79
C GLN A 42 1.93 15.24 2.71
N LEU A 43 2.90 16.12 2.45
CA LEU A 43 3.11 17.34 3.21
C LEU A 43 1.91 18.29 3.10
N TYR A 44 1.42 18.51 1.89
CA TYR A 44 0.20 19.28 1.65
C TYR A 44 -0.98 18.73 2.47
N ASN A 45 -1.22 17.42 2.39
CA ASN A 45 -2.30 16.76 3.13
C ASN A 45 -2.11 16.86 4.65
N ALA A 46 -0.87 16.78 5.14
CA ALA A 46 -0.56 16.94 6.55
C ALA A 46 -0.90 18.35 7.04
N CYS A 47 -0.42 19.37 6.33
CA CYS A 47 -0.70 20.77 6.63
C CYS A 47 -2.20 21.07 6.57
N PHE A 48 -2.88 20.65 5.50
CA PHE A 48 -4.32 20.82 5.34
C PHE A 48 -5.11 20.14 6.47
N THR A 49 -4.76 18.90 6.80
CA THR A 49 -5.42 18.14 7.87
C THR A 49 -5.24 18.81 9.22
N ALA A 50 -4.03 19.27 9.53
CA ALA A 50 -3.73 19.99 10.76
C ALA A 50 -4.53 21.30 10.85
N PHE A 51 -4.49 22.11 9.79
CA PHE A 51 -5.22 23.37 9.70
C PHE A 51 -6.73 23.16 9.88
N TYR A 52 -7.31 22.18 9.18
CA TYR A 52 -8.73 21.85 9.33
C TYR A 52 -9.05 21.39 10.76
N ASN A 53 -8.25 20.48 11.33
CA ASN A 53 -8.52 19.92 12.66
C ASN A 53 -8.40 20.96 13.77
N ALA A 54 -7.48 21.91 13.64
CA ALA A 54 -7.34 23.04 14.55
C ALA A 54 -8.57 23.96 14.52
N ASN A 55 -9.17 24.15 13.34
CA ASN A 55 -10.31 25.05 13.12
C ASN A 55 -11.68 24.32 13.07
N ARG A 56 -11.73 23.01 13.34
CA ARG A 56 -12.99 22.26 13.23
C ARG A 56 -13.98 22.66 14.30
N GLY A 57 -15.28 22.68 13.96
CA GLY A 57 -16.34 22.83 14.95
C GLY A 57 -16.39 21.64 15.92
N LYS A 58 -16.73 21.87 17.19
CA LYS A 58 -16.72 20.86 18.28
C LYS A 58 -17.49 19.56 17.97
N LYS A 59 -18.54 19.63 17.14
CA LYS A 59 -19.39 18.49 16.75
C LYS A 59 -18.88 17.73 15.51
N ARG A 60 -17.86 18.23 14.80
CA ARG A 60 -17.31 17.61 13.58
C ARG A 60 -16.20 16.63 13.96
N ARG A 61 -16.09 15.51 13.26
CA ARG A 61 -15.00 14.54 13.46
C ARG A 61 -13.67 15.09 12.91
N ALA A 62 -12.57 14.73 13.55
CA ALA A 62 -11.24 15.09 13.08
C ALA A 62 -10.91 14.27 11.82
N LEU A 63 -10.29 14.92 10.85
CA LEU A 63 -9.68 14.24 9.72
C LEU A 63 -8.48 13.43 10.21
N LYS A 64 -8.34 12.22 9.71
CA LYS A 64 -7.17 11.37 9.97
C LYS A 64 -6.08 11.69 8.95
N LEU A 65 -4.84 11.79 9.42
CA LEU A 65 -3.67 11.96 8.57
C LEU A 65 -3.49 10.75 7.64
N PHE A 66 -3.49 9.55 8.22
CA PHE A 66 -3.47 8.31 7.49
C PHE A 66 -4.89 7.80 7.29
N ARG A 67 -5.33 7.79 6.03
CA ARG A 67 -6.56 7.13 5.64
C ARG A 67 -6.22 5.66 5.39
N ARG A 68 -7.04 4.75 5.91
CA ARG A 68 -6.95 3.36 5.44
C ARG A 68 -7.25 3.41 3.95
N ALA A 69 -6.41 2.75 3.15
CA ALA A 69 -6.80 2.42 1.79
C ALA A 69 -8.06 1.56 1.94
N HIS A 70 -9.22 2.18 1.75
CA HIS A 70 -10.38 1.42 1.38
C HIS A 70 -9.97 0.86 0.03
N GLY A 71 -9.74 -0.45 -0.06
CA GLY A 71 -9.60 -1.09 -1.36
C GLY A 71 -10.75 -0.58 -2.22
N GLU A 72 -10.47 -0.33 -3.51
CA GLU A 72 -11.54 -0.11 -4.48
C GLU A 72 -12.66 -1.11 -4.17
N ALA A 73 -13.91 -0.65 -4.20
CA ALA A 73 -15.05 -1.49 -3.90
C ALA A 73 -14.86 -2.81 -4.65
N ALA A 74 -14.51 -3.86 -3.90
CA ALA A 74 -13.92 -5.02 -4.51
C ALA A 74 -14.95 -5.60 -5.48
N ASP A 75 -14.50 -5.88 -6.70
CA ASP A 75 -15.36 -6.39 -7.75
C ASP A 75 -16.09 -7.61 -7.21
N LYS A 76 -17.41 -7.47 -7.06
CA LYS A 76 -18.24 -8.48 -6.40
C LYS A 76 -18.19 -9.80 -7.16
N GLU A 77 -17.93 -9.77 -8.47
CA GLU A 77 -17.79 -10.96 -9.30
C GLU A 77 -16.46 -11.65 -9.01
N LYS A 78 -15.34 -10.92 -8.98
CA LYS A 78 -14.03 -11.47 -8.61
C LYS A 78 -14.00 -12.02 -7.19
N ILE A 79 -14.69 -11.38 -6.24
CA ILE A 79 -14.80 -11.92 -4.87
C ILE A 79 -15.54 -13.27 -4.89
N LYS A 80 -16.65 -13.38 -5.62
CA LYS A 80 -17.41 -14.63 -5.71
C LYS A 80 -16.60 -15.74 -6.37
N GLU A 81 -15.89 -15.44 -7.44
CA GLU A 81 -15.02 -16.40 -8.13
C GLU A 81 -13.90 -16.89 -7.21
N ASN A 82 -13.20 -15.97 -6.55
CA ASN A 82 -12.14 -16.32 -5.61
C ASN A 82 -12.69 -17.15 -4.42
N LEU A 83 -13.88 -16.81 -3.92
CA LEU A 83 -14.51 -17.56 -2.83
C LEU A 83 -14.86 -18.99 -3.28
N ALA A 84 -15.41 -19.15 -4.48
CA ALA A 84 -15.74 -20.46 -5.04
C ALA A 84 -14.48 -21.33 -5.22
N ALA A 85 -13.39 -20.75 -5.73
CA ALA A 85 -12.11 -21.45 -5.89
C ALA A 85 -11.53 -21.89 -4.52
N VAL A 86 -11.62 -21.04 -3.51
CA VAL A 86 -11.18 -21.37 -2.13
C VAL A 86 -12.04 -22.49 -1.54
N GLU A 87 -13.36 -22.45 -1.72
CA GLU A 87 -14.26 -23.51 -1.26
C GLU A 87 -14.07 -24.84 -1.98
N GLU A 88 -13.73 -24.81 -3.27
CA GLU A 88 -13.41 -25.99 -4.07
C GLU A 88 -12.08 -26.62 -3.61
N SER A 89 -11.03 -25.81 -3.44
CA SER A 89 -9.76 -26.29 -2.88
C SER A 89 -9.95 -26.86 -1.47
N ASN A 90 -10.73 -26.22 -0.60
CA ASN A 90 -10.99 -26.75 0.75
C ASN A 90 -11.77 -28.08 0.73
N ARG A 91 -12.59 -28.33 -0.31
CA ARG A 91 -13.25 -29.63 -0.51
C ARG A 91 -12.27 -30.70 -1.01
N ASN A 92 -11.37 -30.35 -1.91
CA ASN A 92 -10.45 -31.29 -2.55
C ASN A 92 -9.23 -31.62 -1.69
N ASP A 93 -8.66 -30.62 -1.03
CA ASP A 93 -7.38 -30.71 -0.27
C ASP A 93 -7.60 -30.98 1.22
N GLY A 94 -8.87 -31.12 1.64
CA GLY A 94 -9.30 -31.25 3.04
C GLY A 94 -9.50 -29.91 3.74
N ASP A 95 -10.05 -29.94 4.97
CA ASP A 95 -10.46 -28.76 5.77
C ASP A 95 -9.26 -27.91 6.27
N TRP A 96 -8.45 -27.41 5.35
CA TRP A 96 -7.31 -26.55 5.63
C TRP A 96 -7.78 -25.15 6.03
N LEU A 97 -8.91 -24.69 5.49
CA LEU A 97 -9.52 -23.43 5.88
C LEU A 97 -9.90 -23.47 7.37
N GLY A 98 -10.54 -24.55 7.81
CA GLY A 98 -10.87 -24.78 9.21
C GLY A 98 -9.65 -24.80 10.15
N ARG A 99 -8.53 -25.39 9.68
CA ARG A 99 -7.25 -25.37 10.41
C ARG A 99 -6.67 -23.96 10.50
N LEU A 100 -6.61 -23.23 9.38
CA LEU A 100 -6.08 -21.88 9.31
C LEU A 100 -6.81 -20.91 10.26
N TYR A 101 -8.15 -20.96 10.29
CA TYR A 101 -8.92 -20.11 11.20
C TYR A 101 -8.65 -20.45 12.67
N ARG A 102 -8.55 -21.74 13.03
CA ARG A 102 -8.23 -22.15 14.41
C ARG A 102 -6.84 -21.70 14.85
N GLU A 103 -5.83 -21.88 14.00
CA GLU A 103 -4.44 -21.47 14.27
C GLU A 103 -4.31 -19.95 14.46
N ASN A 104 -5.14 -19.17 13.77
CA ASN A 104 -5.19 -17.71 13.90
C ASN A 104 -6.15 -17.21 15.00
N GLY A 105 -6.67 -18.11 15.85
CA GLY A 105 -7.52 -17.73 17.00
C GLY A 105 -8.94 -17.30 16.65
N TYR A 106 -9.43 -17.63 15.45
CA TYR A 106 -10.79 -17.36 15.03
C TYR A 106 -11.71 -18.55 15.33
N LEU A 107 -12.86 -18.28 15.96
CA LEU A 107 -13.93 -19.26 16.16
C LEU A 107 -14.78 -19.34 14.89
N ILE A 108 -14.72 -20.47 14.18
CA ILE A 108 -15.64 -20.73 13.08
C ILE A 108 -16.96 -21.20 13.69
N SER A 109 -17.94 -20.30 13.85
CA SER A 109 -19.31 -20.77 14.03
C SER A 109 -19.76 -21.36 12.71
N LYS A 110 -20.07 -22.66 12.65
CA LYS A 110 -20.83 -23.22 11.54
C LYS A 110 -22.20 -22.54 11.56
N GLY A 111 -22.39 -21.54 10.68
CA GLY A 111 -23.67 -20.91 10.46
C GLY A 111 -24.68 -21.96 10.04
N GLY A 112 -25.85 -21.93 10.68
CA GLY A 112 -26.91 -22.93 10.56
C GLY A 112 -27.52 -23.01 9.17
N ALA A 113 -28.16 -24.16 8.96
CA ALA A 113 -29.01 -24.49 7.82
C ALA A 113 -30.13 -23.47 7.57
#